data_AF-A0A6N9IYA6-F1
#
_entry.id   AF-A0A6N9IYA6-F1
#
_cell.length_a   1.000
_cell.length_b   1.000
_cell.length_c   1.000
_cell.angle_alpha   90.00
_cell.angle_beta   90.00
_cell.angle_gamma   90.00
#
_symmetry.space_group_name_H-M   'P 1'
#
loop_
_entity.id
_entity.type
_entity.pdbx_description
1 polymer ?
#
loop_
_entity_poly.entity_id
_entity_poly.type
_entity_poly.pdbx_seq_one_letter_code
_entity_poly.pdbx_strand_id
1 'polypeptide(L)'
;MHTVYKALAPDNVERIIDYCKDHSVEKGGTFEVYLDNEVTMVVVNSEEGQMFRPLGAFYCNYIGPGVISLEDEEPERDSMPSTTNHIKAIKQTIDKLIELAHP
;
A
#
# COMPACT_ATOMS: atom_id res chain seq x y z
N MET A 1 -7.60 8.30 -10.67
CA MET A 1 -6.31 8.12 -11.41
C MET A 1 -5.28 7.65 -10.39
N HIS A 2 -4.24 6.89 -10.75
CA HIS A 2 -3.19 6.52 -9.79
C HIS A 2 -1.94 7.33 -10.07
N THR A 3 -1.30 7.84 -9.02
CA THR A 3 0.02 8.47 -9.13
C THR A 3 1.11 7.50 -8.70
N VAL A 4 2.13 7.37 -9.54
CA VAL A 4 3.34 6.59 -9.21
C VAL A 4 4.05 7.24 -8.04
N TYR A 5 4.24 6.48 -6.96
CA TYR A 5 4.97 6.92 -5.78
C TYR A 5 6.43 6.47 -5.80
N LYS A 6 6.70 5.21 -6.18
CA LYS A 6 8.05 4.64 -6.28
C LYS A 6 8.14 3.69 -7.47
N ALA A 7 9.31 3.67 -8.10
CA ALA A 7 9.72 2.61 -9.03
C ALA A 7 10.78 1.74 -8.35
N LEU A 8 10.61 0.43 -8.42
CA LEU A 8 11.42 -0.58 -7.75
C LEU A 8 11.78 -1.69 -8.74
N ALA A 9 12.77 -2.51 -8.39
CA ALA A 9 12.99 -3.76 -9.12
C ALA A 9 11.76 -4.68 -8.91
N PRO A 10 11.32 -5.43 -9.93
CA PRO A 10 10.19 -6.36 -9.80
C PRO A 10 10.31 -7.31 -8.59
N ASP A 11 11.52 -7.85 -8.34
CA ASP A 11 11.80 -8.72 -7.19
C ASP A 11 11.48 -8.06 -5.84
N ASN A 12 11.70 -6.75 -5.71
CA ASN A 12 11.39 -6.04 -4.48
C ASN A 12 9.89 -5.82 -4.33
N VAL A 13 9.17 -5.60 -5.44
CA VAL A 13 7.70 -5.53 -5.43
C VAL A 13 7.10 -6.87 -5.02
N GLU A 14 7.63 -7.98 -5.53
CA GLU A 14 7.21 -9.32 -5.15
C GLU A 14 7.43 -9.58 -3.64
N ARG A 15 8.62 -9.25 -3.11
CA ARG A 15 8.92 -9.35 -1.67
C ARG A 15 7.97 -8.53 -0.80
N ILE A 16 7.63 -7.32 -1.23
CA ILE A 16 6.66 -6.47 -0.53
C ILE A 16 5.29 -7.15 -0.47
N ILE A 17 4.82 -7.70 -1.60
CA ILE A 17 3.54 -8.39 -1.66
C ILE A 17 3.55 -9.64 -0.76
N ASP A 18 4.62 -10.42 -0.80
CA ASP A 18 4.74 -11.61 0.03
C ASP A 18 4.76 -11.26 1.52
N TYR A 19 5.49 -10.20 1.90
CA TYR A 19 5.44 -9.66 3.26
C TYR A 19 4.01 -9.28 3.67
N CYS A 20 3.27 -8.58 2.81
CA CYS A 20 1.88 -8.19 3.08
C CYS A 20 0.95 -9.40 3.19
N LYS A 21 1.15 -10.46 2.39
CA LYS A 21 0.39 -11.72 2.50
C LYS A 21 0.69 -12.45 3.81
N ASP A 22 1.93 -12.38 4.28
CA ASP A 22 2.35 -12.99 5.55
C ASP A 22 1.92 -12.21 6.78
N HIS A 23 1.70 -10.91 6.65
CA HIS A 23 1.17 -10.03 7.69
C HIS A 23 -0.28 -9.60 7.37
N SER A 24 -1.05 -10.51 6.77
CA SER A 24 -2.44 -10.25 6.43
C SER A 24 -3.35 -10.25 7.65
N VAL A 25 -4.51 -9.61 7.56
CA VAL A 25 -5.53 -9.57 8.62
C VAL A 25 -5.95 -10.97 9.09
N GLU A 26 -5.99 -11.94 8.18
CA GLU A 26 -6.28 -13.35 8.50
C GLU A 26 -5.19 -14.02 9.36
N LYS A 27 -3.94 -13.53 9.25
CA LYS A 27 -2.78 -13.97 10.03
C LYS A 27 -2.53 -13.09 11.26
N GLY A 28 -3.45 -12.17 11.58
CA GLY A 28 -3.33 -11.24 12.71
C GLY A 28 -2.44 -10.03 12.44
N GLY A 29 -2.17 -9.70 11.17
CA GLY A 29 -1.54 -8.44 10.78
C GLY A 29 -2.55 -7.41 10.28
N THR A 30 -2.09 -6.44 9.48
CA THR A 30 -2.86 -5.25 9.10
C THR A 30 -3.13 -5.12 7.61
N PHE A 31 -2.66 -6.07 6.79
CA PHE A 31 -2.80 -5.97 5.34
C PHE A 31 -3.94 -6.83 4.80
N GLU A 32 -4.62 -6.33 3.77
CA GLU A 32 -5.42 -7.15 2.87
C GLU A 32 -4.79 -7.09 1.47
N VAL A 33 -4.63 -8.25 0.84
CA VAL A 33 -3.95 -8.37 -0.45
C VAL A 33 -4.94 -8.92 -1.47
N TYR A 34 -5.25 -8.12 -2.48
CA TYR A 34 -6.13 -8.47 -3.58
C TYR A 34 -5.30 -8.60 -4.85
N LEU A 35 -5.17 -9.83 -5.34
CA LEU A 35 -4.42 -10.13 -6.56
C LEU A 35 -5.33 -9.91 -7.77
N ASP A 36 -4.92 -9.02 -8.68
CA ASP A 36 -5.45 -8.94 -10.04
C ASP A 36 -4.34 -9.30 -11.04
N ASN A 37 -4.73 -9.67 -12.27
CA ASN A 37 -3.83 -10.24 -13.28
C ASN A 37 -2.65 -9.31 -13.64
N GLU A 38 -2.78 -8.01 -13.44
CA GLU A 38 -1.75 -7.01 -13.78
C GLU A 38 -1.32 -6.13 -12.59
N VAL A 39 -2.17 -5.99 -11.58
CA VAL A 39 -1.99 -5.09 -10.45
C VAL A 39 -2.41 -5.77 -9.15
N THR A 40 -1.51 -5.87 -8.19
CA THR A 40 -1.88 -6.29 -6.83
C THR A 40 -2.26 -5.07 -6.03
N MET A 41 -3.49 -5.03 -5.50
CA MET A 41 -3.92 -4.00 -4.57
C MET A 41 -3.65 -4.45 -3.14
N VAL A 42 -3.04 -3.59 -2.34
CA VAL A 42 -2.81 -3.81 -0.91
C VAL A 42 -3.55 -2.74 -0.12
N VAL A 43 -4.50 -3.16 0.71
CA VAL A 43 -5.17 -2.29 1.68
C VAL A 43 -4.38 -2.32 2.99
N VAL A 44 -4.09 -1.14 3.52
CA VAL A 44 -3.44 -0.97 4.82
C VAL A 44 -4.52 -0.61 5.83
N ASN A 45 -4.70 -1.46 6.83
CA ASN A 45 -5.64 -1.22 7.93
C ASN A 45 -4.91 -0.65 9.16
N SER A 46 -5.61 0.18 9.94
CA SER A 46 -5.21 0.50 11.32
C SER A 46 -5.82 -0.51 12.28
N GLU A 47 -5.06 -0.83 13.33
CA GLU A 47 -5.58 -1.51 14.52
C GLU A 47 -6.21 -0.46 15.44
N GLU A 48 -7.49 -0.16 15.26
CA GLU A 48 -8.26 0.65 16.21
C GLU A 48 -9.16 -0.26 17.06
N GLY A 49 -8.60 -0.77 18.17
CA GLY A 49 -9.32 -1.63 19.10
C GLY A 49 -9.56 -3.03 18.54
N GLN A 50 -10.82 -3.46 18.43
CA GLN A 50 -11.20 -4.79 17.91
C GLN A 50 -11.64 -4.74 16.43
N MET A 51 -11.55 -3.58 15.76
CA MET A 51 -11.97 -3.42 14.38
C MET A 51 -10.83 -2.88 13.53
N PHE A 52 -10.60 -3.52 12.39
CA PHE A 52 -9.73 -2.99 11.36
C PHE A 52 -10.45 -1.85 10.62
N ARG A 53 -9.79 -0.69 10.51
CA ARG A 53 -10.26 0.40 9.67
C ARG A 53 -9.28 0.63 8.53
N PRO A 54 -9.73 0.68 7.26
CA PRO A 54 -8.83 0.94 6.15
C PRO A 54 -8.27 2.36 6.27
N LEU A 55 -6.95 2.47 6.36
CA LEU A 55 -6.21 3.73 6.26
C LEU A 55 -6.10 4.17 4.79
N GLY A 56 -6.06 3.20 3.88
CA GLY A 56 -6.12 3.38 2.43
C GLY A 56 -5.42 2.24 1.73
N ALA A 57 -5.16 2.42 0.43
CA ALA A 57 -4.58 1.37 -0.42
C ALA A 57 -3.39 1.87 -1.22
N PHE A 58 -2.52 0.93 -1.58
CA PHE A 58 -1.52 1.11 -2.61
C PHE A 58 -1.55 -0.05 -3.60
N TYR A 59 -0.99 0.19 -4.77
CA TYR A 59 -1.08 -0.72 -5.91
C TYR A 59 0.31 -1.05 -6.40
N CYS A 60 0.57 -2.34 -6.53
CA CYS A 60 1.81 -2.89 -7.02
C CYS A 60 1.60 -3.39 -8.44
N ASN A 61 2.32 -2.83 -9.39
CA ASN A 61 2.27 -3.21 -10.80
C ASN A 61 3.64 -3.74 -11.25
N TYR A 62 3.65 -4.82 -12.04
CA TYR A 62 4.84 -5.51 -12.52
C TYR A 62 5.25 -5.15 -13.96
N ILE A 63 4.52 -4.26 -14.62
CA ILE A 63 4.80 -3.82 -15.99
C ILE A 63 5.96 -2.82 -15.98
N GLY A 64 7.10 -3.22 -16.56
CA GLY A 64 8.31 -2.39 -16.63
C GLY A 64 9.17 -2.47 -15.36
N PRO A 65 9.85 -1.39 -14.92
CA PRO A 65 10.41 -1.35 -13.57
C PRO A 65 9.22 -1.34 -12.61
N GLY A 66 8.98 -2.43 -11.87
CA GLY A 66 7.79 -2.57 -11.03
C GLY A 66 7.48 -1.30 -10.24
N VAL A 67 6.22 -0.86 -10.22
CA VAL A 67 5.82 0.41 -9.62
C VAL A 67 4.88 0.21 -8.45
N ILE A 68 5.05 1.07 -7.44
CA ILE A 68 4.06 1.28 -6.39
C ILE A 68 3.36 2.60 -6.67
N SER A 69 2.04 2.56 -6.82
CA SER A 69 1.18 3.73 -7.01
C SER A 69 0.14 3.87 -5.92
N LEU A 70 -0.35 5.08 -5.74
CA LEU A 70 -1.42 5.44 -4.80
C LEU A 70 -2.61 5.97 -5.58
N GLU A 71 -3.82 5.81 -5.07
CA GLU A 71 -4.98 6.53 -5.61
C GLU A 71 -4.76 8.04 -5.47
N ASP A 72 -4.94 8.78 -6.57
CA ASP A 72 -5.03 10.24 -6.54
C ASP A 72 -6.33 10.64 -5.87
N GLU A 73 -6.23 11.46 -4.83
CA GLU A 73 -7.38 12.21 -4.35
C GLU A 73 -7.61 13.39 -5.28
N GLU A 74 -8.79 13.44 -5.91
CA GLU A 74 -9.21 14.59 -6.69
C GLU A 74 -9.04 15.86 -5.85
N PRO A 75 -8.40 16.92 -6.38
CA PRO A 75 -8.11 18.15 -5.64
C PRO A 75 -9.36 18.95 -5.24
N GLU A 76 -10.57 18.48 -5.58
CA GLU A 76 -11.84 19.16 -5.29
C GLU A 76 -12.53 18.70 -3.99
N ARG A 77 -12.04 17.64 -3.33
CA ARG A 77 -12.51 17.31 -1.98
C ARG A 77 -11.75 18.16 -0.96
N ASP A 78 -12.33 19.34 -0.71
CA ASP A 78 -12.19 20.19 0.49
C ASP A 78 -11.23 19.58 1.52
N SER A 79 -9.97 20.03 1.48
CA SER A 79 -8.80 19.44 2.14
C SER A 79 -8.98 19.28 3.64
N MET A 80 -9.70 18.24 4.06
CA MET A 80 -9.82 17.85 5.46
C MET A 80 -8.45 17.32 5.93
N PRO A 81 -7.94 17.79 7.08
CA PRO A 81 -6.64 17.35 7.63
C PRO A 81 -6.52 15.83 7.82
N SER A 82 -7.65 15.14 8.03
CA SER A 82 -7.72 13.68 8.15
C SER A 82 -7.18 12.99 6.90
N THR A 83 -7.46 13.54 5.72
CA THR A 83 -7.18 12.90 4.44
C THR A 83 -5.69 13.00 4.08
N THR A 84 -5.09 14.18 4.26
CA THR A 84 -3.64 14.40 4.13
C THR A 84 -2.82 13.51 5.07
N ASN A 85 -3.33 13.25 6.28
CA ASN A 85 -2.66 12.39 7.26
C ASN A 85 -2.65 10.92 6.84
N HIS A 86 -3.72 10.43 6.19
CA HIS A 86 -3.80 9.04 5.73
C HIS A 86 -2.80 8.74 4.61
N ILE A 87 -2.69 9.61 3.58
CA ILE A 87 -1.70 9.43 2.51
C ILE A 87 -0.27 9.40 3.06
N LYS A 88 0.04 10.27 4.03
CA LYS A 88 1.35 10.28 4.68
C LYS A 88 1.64 8.96 5.41
N ALA A 89 0.65 8.40 6.12
CA ALA A 89 0.78 7.12 6.80
C ALA A 89 1.03 5.98 5.81
N ILE A 90 0.30 5.94 4.69
CA ILE A 90 0.48 4.92 3.64
C ILE A 90 1.89 5.02 3.03
N LYS A 91 2.36 6.24 2.71
CA LYS A 91 3.72 6.46 2.21
C LYS A 91 4.79 5.96 3.18
N GLN A 92 4.64 6.25 4.47
CA GLN A 92 5.55 5.76 5.50
C GLN A 92 5.54 4.23 5.62
N THR A 93 4.37 3.59 5.48
CA THR A 93 4.25 2.14 5.43
C THR A 93 4.99 1.58 4.22
N ILE A 94 4.81 2.17 3.04
CA ILE A 94 5.52 1.74 1.82
C ILE A 94 7.04 1.88 1.98
N ASP A 95 7.53 3.02 2.48
CA ASP A 95 8.98 3.22 2.68
C ASP A 95 9.56 2.16 3.63
N LYS A 96 8.86 1.80 4.72
CA LYS A 96 9.28 0.70 5.62
C LYS A 96 9.28 -0.66 4.93
N LEU A 97 8.26 -0.96 4.12
CA LEU A 97 8.19 -2.22 3.37
C LEU A 97 9.35 -2.34 2.38
N ILE A 98 9.76 -1.24 1.76
CA ILE A 98 10.92 -1.19 0.86
C ILE A 98 12.21 -1.47 1.63
N GLU A 99 12.40 -0.85 2.80
CA GLU A 99 13.56 -1.12 3.66
C GLU A 99 13.65 -2.61 4.05
N LEU A 100 12.52 -3.23 4.39
CA LEU A 100 12.47 -4.67 4.73
C LEU A 100 12.72 -5.57 3.52
N ALA A 101 12.36 -5.14 2.31
CA ALA A 101 12.56 -5.90 1.08
C ALA A 101 14.03 -5.85 0.58
N HIS A 102 14.84 -4.91 1.08
CA HIS A 102 16.24 -4.70 0.72
C HIS A 102 17.16 -5.01 1.92
N PRO A 103 17.45 -6.29 2.23
CA PRO A 103 18.34 -6.67 3.34
C PRO A 103 19.81 -6.27 3.11
#